data_AF-A0A4R9WSA2-F1
#
_entry.id   AF-A0A4R9WSA2-F1
#
_cell.length_a   1.000
_cell.length_b   1.000
_cell.length_c   1.000
_cell.angle_alpha   90.00
_cell.angle_beta   90.00
_cell.angle_gamma   90.00
#
_symmetry.space_group_name_H-M   'P 1'
#
loop_
_entity.id
_entity.type
_entity.pdbx_description
1 polymer ?
#
loop_
_entity_poly.entity_id
_entity_poly.type
_entity_poly.pdbx_seq_one_letter_code
_entity_poly.pdbx_strand_id
1 'polypeptide(L)' 'MTNDQFERALEALLAADPGPVSIKAGVAALRAIGSEEPDGELQSLVGTFAAERRRAIRFDL' A
#
# COMPACT_ATOMS: atom_id res chain seq x y z
N MET A 1 2.91 7.35 -12.32
CA MET A 1 3.89 7.45 -11.21
C MET A 1 4.98 6.42 -11.41
N THR A 2 6.10 6.53 -10.68
CA THR A 2 7.16 5.50 -10.69
C THR A 2 6.97 4.53 -9.53
N ASN A 3 7.45 3.28 -9.67
CA ASN A 3 7.39 2.28 -8.60
C ASN A 3 8.02 2.80 -7.28
N ASP A 4 9.13 3.54 -7.38
CA ASP A 4 9.80 4.13 -6.22
C ASP A 4 8.89 5.07 -5.40
N GLN A 5 7.95 5.78 -6.04
CA GLN A 5 7.02 6.66 -5.34
C GLN A 5 5.99 5.85 -4.54
N PHE A 6 5.51 4.74 -5.11
CA PHE A 6 4.58 3.84 -4.43
C PHE A 6 5.22 3.16 -3.25
N GLU A 7 6.43 2.64 -3.42
CA GLU A 7 7.16 2.01 -2.32
C GLU A 7 7.38 2.99 -1.18
N ARG A 8 7.84 4.23 -1.47
CA ARG A 8 8.06 5.23 -0.43
C ARG A 8 6.78 5.62 0.33
N ALA A 9 5.64 5.71 -0.36
CA ALA A 9 4.36 5.99 0.28
C ALA A 9 3.91 4.86 1.22
N LEU A 10 4.06 3.61 0.78
CA LEU A 10 3.70 2.43 1.57
C LEU A 10 4.69 2.19 2.74
N GLU A 11 5.97 2.50 2.55
CA GLU A 11 6.97 2.50 3.62
C GLU A 11 6.64 3.52 4.71
N ALA A 12 6.22 4.74 4.31
CA ALA A 12 5.80 5.75 5.27
C ALA A 12 4.58 5.30 6.08
N LEU A 13 3.63 4.62 5.44
CA LEU A 13 2.48 4.01 6.10
C LEU A 13 2.91 2.94 7.11
N LEU A 14 3.81 2.02 6.71
CA LEU A 14 4.31 0.95 7.58
C LEU A 14 5.16 1.48 8.74
N ALA A 15 5.88 2.59 8.55
CA ALA A 15 6.61 3.24 9.63
C ALA A 15 5.66 3.88 10.67
N ALA A 16 4.50 4.37 10.23
CA ALA A 16 3.47 4.93 11.11
C ALA A 16 2.68 3.84 11.86
N ASP A 17 2.41 2.70 11.21
CA ASP A 17 1.80 1.52 11.82
C ASP A 17 2.58 0.24 11.43
N PRO A 18 3.51 -0.22 12.28
CA PRO A 18 4.38 -1.37 12.01
C PRO A 18 3.67 -2.74 11.98
N GLY A 19 2.34 -2.77 12.03
CA GLY A 19 1.51 -3.96 12.05
C GLY A 19 1.24 -4.59 10.68
N PRO A 20 0.13 -5.34 10.56
CA PRO A 20 -0.37 -5.82 9.28
C PRO A 20 -0.66 -4.66 8.31
N VAL A 21 -0.33 -4.85 7.03
CA VAL A 21 -0.60 -3.85 5.99
C VAL A 21 -2.09 -3.84 5.67
N SER A 22 -2.76 -2.73 5.97
CA SER A 22 -4.16 -2.50 5.60
C SER A 22 -4.27 -2.22 4.10
N ILE A 23 -5.11 -2.97 3.39
CA ILE A 23 -5.41 -2.72 1.97
C ILE A 23 -6.00 -1.31 1.80
N LYS A 24 -6.96 -0.95 2.65
CA LYS A 24 -7.64 0.35 2.57
C LYS A 24 -6.69 1.51 2.83
N ALA A 25 -5.83 1.40 3.84
CA ALA A 25 -4.85 2.44 4.14
C ALA A 25 -3.75 2.52 3.07
N GLY A 26 -3.32 1.39 2.52
CA GLY A 26 -2.38 1.35 1.41
C GLY A 26 -2.92 2.03 0.16
N VAL A 27 -4.15 1.68 -0.27
CA VAL A 27 -4.81 2.33 -1.40
C VAL A 27 -4.97 3.83 -1.15
N ALA A 28 -5.40 4.24 0.06
CA ALA A 28 -5.52 5.65 0.41
C ALA A 28 -4.17 6.40 0.35
N ALA A 29 -3.07 5.77 0.80
CA ALA A 29 -1.72 6.34 0.69
C ALA A 29 -1.28 6.53 -0.77
N LEU A 30 -1.59 5.56 -1.64
CA LEU A 30 -1.30 5.66 -3.08
C LEU A 30 -2.15 6.75 -3.75
N ARG A 31 -3.44 6.87 -3.40
CA ARG A 31 -4.30 7.96 -3.88
C ARG A 31 -3.79 9.33 -3.42
N ALA A 32 -3.31 9.44 -2.18
CA ALA A 32 -2.81 10.70 -1.62
C ALA A 32 -1.58 11.24 -2.37
N ILE A 33 -0.80 10.38 -3.02
CA ILE A 33 0.33 10.77 -3.88
C ILE A 33 -0.05 10.94 -5.35
N GLY A 34 -1.35 10.90 -5.68
CA GLY A 34 -1.87 11.18 -7.00
C GLY A 34 -2.15 9.96 -7.88
N SER A 35 -2.26 8.76 -7.29
CA SER A 35 -2.59 7.56 -8.06
C SER A 35 -4.01 7.58 -8.61
N GLU A 36 -4.12 7.36 -9.92
CA GLU A 36 -5.39 7.32 -10.68
C GLU A 36 -5.76 5.89 -11.11
N GLU A 37 -4.88 4.93 -10.88
CA GLU A 37 -5.07 3.52 -11.21
C GLU A 37 -6.37 2.95 -10.60
N PRO A 38 -6.97 1.93 -11.24
CA PRO A 38 -8.13 1.25 -10.68
C PRO A 38 -7.85 0.65 -9.31
N ASP A 39 -8.87 0.59 -8.45
CA ASP A 39 -8.73 0.05 -7.09
C ASP A 39 -8.15 -1.37 -7.09
N GLY A 40 -8.53 -2.23 -8.03
CA GLY A 40 -7.98 -3.59 -8.12
C GLY A 40 -6.48 -3.64 -8.39
N GLU A 41 -5.95 -2.69 -9.16
CA GLU A 41 -4.51 -2.57 -9.40
C GLU A 41 -3.80 -2.06 -8.15
N LEU A 42 -4.37 -1.06 -7.47
CA LEU A 42 -3.81 -0.53 -6.22
C LEU A 42 -3.82 -1.56 -5.10
N GLN A 43 -4.89 -2.35 -4.98
CA GLN A 43 -4.95 -3.46 -4.03
C GLN A 43 -3.86 -4.51 -4.33
N SER A 44 -3.62 -4.81 -5.60
CA SER A 44 -2.57 -5.74 -6.02
C SER A 44 -1.16 -5.22 -5.71
N LEU A 45 -0.93 -3.91 -5.89
CA LEU A 45 0.33 -3.24 -5.52
C LEU A 45 0.58 -3.30 -4.01
N VAL A 46 -0.43 -2.96 -3.21
CA VAL A 46 -0.34 -3.03 -1.73
C VAL A 46 -0.10 -4.47 -1.27
N GLY A 47 -0.76 -5.45 -1.90
CA GLY A 47 -0.57 -6.87 -1.59
C GLY A 47 0.85 -7.36 -1.92
N THR A 48 1.39 -6.96 -3.07
CA THR A 48 2.77 -7.27 -3.46
C THR A 48 3.76 -6.67 -2.47
N PHE A 49 3.60 -5.40 -2.12
CA PHE A 49 4.43 -4.72 -1.11
C PHE A 49 4.40 -5.45 0.24
N ALA A 50 3.21 -5.84 0.72
CA ALA A 50 3.08 -6.59 1.98
C ALA A 50 3.83 -7.92 1.93
N ALA A 51 3.74 -8.65 0.81
CA ALA A 51 4.46 -9.91 0.61
C ALA A 51 5.99 -9.72 0.61
N GLU A 52 6.50 -8.71 -0.10
CA GLU A 52 7.92 -8.38 -0.16
C GLU A 52 8.49 -8.01 1.23
N ARG A 53 7.72 -7.26 2.02
CA ARG A 53 8.10 -6.91 3.39
C ARG A 53 7.81 -8.00 4.42
N ARG A 54 7.35 -9.18 3.99
CA ARG A 54 6.97 -10.32 4.84
C ARG A 54 5.98 -9.90 5.94
N ARG A 55 5.01 -9.08 5.58
CA ARG A 55 3.94 -8.59 6.46
C ARG A 55 2.62 -9.27 6.13
N ALA A 56 1.82 -9.50 7.16
CA ALA A 56 0.44 -9.96 6.98
C ALA A 56 -0.39 -8.84 6.33
N ILE A 57 -1.34 -9.22 5.47
CA ILE A 57 -2.34 -8.31 4.93
C ILE A 57 -3.53 -8.27 5.88
N ARG A 58 -4.01 -7.07 6.19
CA ARG A 58 -5.29 -6.84 6.87
C ARG A 58 -6.34 -6.42 5.84
N PHE A 59 -7.36 -7.25 5.71
CA PHE A 59 -8.53 -6.97 4.90
C PHE A 59 -9.52 -6.15 5.73
N ASP A 60 -9.53 -4.85 5.51
CA ASP A 60 -10.54 -3.96 6.07
C ASP A 60 -11.78 -4.05 5.19
N LEU A 61 -12.76 -4.84 5.63
CA LEU A 61 -14.11 -4.91 5.03
C LEU A 61 -14.87 -3.59 5.24
#